data_AF-A0A0R1YCG9-F1
#
_entry.id   AF-A0A0R1YCG9-F1
#
_cell.length_a   1.000
_cell.length_b   1.000
_cell.length_c   1.000
_cell.angle_alpha   90.00
_cell.angle_beta   90.00
_cell.angle_gamma   90.00
#
_symmetry.space_group_name_H-M   'P 1'
#
loop_
_entity.id
_entity.type
_entity.pdbx_description
1 polymer ?
#
loop_
_entity_poly.entity_id
_entity_poly.type
_entity_poly.pdbx_seq_one_letter_code
_entity_poly.pdbx_strand_id
1 'polypeptide(L)'
;MDFLSKKHEYTFLNNHKSLVRVHVFKVRSTSFNIWSEGKSKKYRESIFLLNNALTNFQEINLPPIVVVSNKKLGQGGISSYDHIQDVIYFNNYYHSQKQINQIIYKGNFAAQNLSDIILHELAHKMHWDAVKRFYKANKSKYNNINEAKNQFDEKIRNYISNQNPLYLISTVTAYANESFQNAKVNDPLNTINEVIAEVITLKKTNDPILDKLITMEVNYGKTRTNGHS
;
A
#
# COMPACT_ATOMS: atom_id res chain seq x y z
N MET A 1 -11.47 -33.60 -6.64
CA MET A 1 -10.07 -33.14 -6.67
C MET A 1 -9.69 -32.65 -5.29
N ASP A 2 -8.61 -33.21 -4.77
CA ASP A 2 -8.19 -33.08 -3.38
C ASP A 2 -7.38 -31.78 -3.18
N PHE A 3 -7.98 -30.78 -2.51
CA PHE A 3 -7.35 -29.49 -2.25
C PHE A 3 -6.60 -29.53 -0.92
N LEU A 4 -5.48 -30.25 -0.85
CA LEU A 4 -4.50 -30.08 0.23
C LEU A 4 -3.76 -28.75 0.03
N SER A 5 -4.48 -27.66 0.24
CA SER A 5 -3.97 -26.31 0.14
C SER A 5 -3.06 -26.02 1.33
N LYS A 6 -1.81 -25.56 1.10
CA LYS A 6 -0.92 -25.09 2.17
C LYS A 6 -1.70 -24.09 3.01
N LYS A 7 -1.89 -24.40 4.29
CA LYS A 7 -2.59 -23.53 5.25
C LYS A 7 -1.56 -22.61 5.90
N HIS A 8 -1.93 -21.36 6.12
CA HIS A 8 -1.12 -20.37 6.83
C HIS A 8 -2.02 -19.48 7.69
N GLU A 9 -1.48 -18.86 8.72
CA GLU A 9 -2.18 -17.90 9.56
C GLU A 9 -1.56 -16.51 9.38
N TYR A 10 -2.39 -15.50 9.16
CA TYR A 10 -1.99 -14.10 9.23
C TYR A 10 -2.69 -13.41 10.41
N THR A 11 -2.01 -12.44 11.02
CA THR A 11 -2.48 -11.73 12.21
C THR A 11 -2.20 -10.24 12.03
N PHE A 12 -3.24 -9.42 12.03
CA PHE A 12 -3.14 -7.97 11.79
C PHE A 12 -4.12 -7.20 12.68
N LEU A 13 -3.94 -5.89 12.78
CA LEU A 13 -4.92 -5.00 13.41
C LEU A 13 -5.91 -4.53 12.35
N ASN A 14 -7.21 -4.67 12.61
CA ASN A 14 -8.24 -4.14 11.71
C ASN A 14 -8.41 -2.61 11.86
N ASN A 15 -9.32 -2.02 11.07
CA ASN A 15 -9.61 -0.59 11.13
C ASN A 15 -10.11 -0.08 12.50
N HIS A 16 -10.54 -0.97 13.40
CA HIS A 16 -10.92 -0.68 14.79
C HIS A 16 -9.78 -0.94 15.78
N LYS A 17 -8.54 -1.10 15.29
CA LYS A 17 -7.34 -1.43 16.09
C LYS A 17 -7.48 -2.73 16.89
N SER A 18 -8.37 -3.62 16.47
CA SER A 18 -8.58 -4.93 17.10
C SER A 18 -7.72 -5.99 16.42
N LEU A 19 -7.11 -6.86 17.22
CA LEU A 19 -6.32 -7.98 16.70
C LEU A 19 -7.22 -9.00 16.00
N VAL A 20 -6.90 -9.31 14.75
CA VAL A 20 -7.65 -10.24 13.91
C VAL A 20 -6.72 -11.34 13.42
N ARG A 21 -7.23 -12.58 13.44
CA ARG A 21 -6.55 -13.75 12.90
C ARG A 21 -7.33 -14.35 11.73
N VAL A 22 -6.62 -14.68 10.66
CA VAL A 22 -7.19 -15.29 9.46
C VAL A 22 -6.43 -16.55 9.10
N HIS A 23 -7.16 -17.64 8.94
CA HIS A 23 -6.63 -18.90 8.46
C HIS A 23 -6.87 -18.96 6.96
N VAL A 24 -5.79 -19.07 6.21
CA VAL A 24 -5.83 -18.90 4.78
C VAL A 24 -5.22 -20.09 4.08
N PHE A 25 -5.56 -20.24 2.82
CA PHE A 25 -5.01 -21.27 1.97
C PHE A 25 -4.46 -20.69 0.67
N LYS A 26 -3.34 -21.23 0.20
CA LYS A 26 -2.73 -20.77 -1.06
C LYS A 26 -3.63 -21.10 -2.25
N VAL A 27 -3.91 -20.11 -3.08
CA VAL A 27 -4.63 -20.28 -4.34
C VAL A 27 -3.66 -20.83 -5.38
N ARG A 28 -3.98 -21.99 -5.98
CA ARG A 28 -3.10 -22.67 -6.93
C ARG A 28 -3.38 -22.32 -8.40
N SER A 29 -4.50 -21.68 -8.70
CA SER A 29 -4.95 -21.34 -10.05
C SER A 29 -4.42 -20.00 -10.56
N THR A 30 -3.31 -19.52 -9.99
CA THR A 30 -2.70 -18.23 -10.30
C THR A 30 -1.19 -18.36 -10.15
N SER A 31 -0.44 -17.63 -10.96
CA SER A 31 1.01 -17.52 -10.83
C SER A 31 1.42 -16.60 -9.68
N PHE A 32 0.55 -15.65 -9.30
CA PHE A 32 0.75 -14.74 -8.19
C PHE A 32 0.62 -15.44 -6.82
N ASN A 33 1.31 -14.91 -5.80
CA ASN A 33 1.26 -15.44 -4.45
C ASN A 33 -0.02 -15.01 -3.69
N ILE A 34 -1.18 -15.48 -4.15
CA ILE A 34 -2.48 -15.15 -3.57
C ILE A 34 -2.92 -16.22 -2.57
N TRP A 35 -3.45 -15.75 -1.44
CA TRP A 35 -4.03 -16.55 -0.38
C TRP A 35 -5.49 -16.14 -0.17
N SER A 36 -6.34 -17.09 0.21
CA SER A 36 -7.75 -16.84 0.46
C SER A 36 -8.16 -17.34 1.83
N GLU A 37 -8.90 -16.53 2.58
CA GLU A 37 -9.54 -16.94 3.83
C GLU A 37 -10.72 -17.91 3.58
N GLY A 38 -11.41 -17.77 2.45
CA GLY A 38 -12.62 -18.55 2.17
C GLY A 38 -12.74 -19.01 0.73
N LYS A 39 -13.72 -19.87 0.47
CA LYS A 39 -13.97 -20.48 -0.85
C LYS A 39 -15.27 -20.01 -1.52
N SER A 40 -15.99 -19.08 -0.91
CA SER A 40 -17.29 -18.61 -1.43
C SER A 40 -17.14 -17.89 -2.78
N LYS A 41 -18.27 -17.64 -3.46
CA LYS A 41 -18.31 -16.94 -4.75
C LYS A 41 -17.54 -15.61 -4.70
N LYS A 42 -17.75 -14.80 -3.65
CA LYS A 42 -17.06 -13.50 -3.46
C LYS A 42 -15.54 -13.62 -3.43
N TYR A 43 -15.00 -14.64 -2.76
CA TYR A 43 -13.55 -14.87 -2.74
C TYR A 43 -13.03 -15.24 -4.13
N ARG A 44 -13.73 -16.14 -4.85
CA ARG A 44 -13.33 -16.54 -6.20
C ARG A 44 -13.35 -15.38 -7.19
N GLU A 45 -14.38 -14.53 -7.11
CA GLU A 45 -14.49 -13.34 -7.95
C GLU A 45 -13.44 -12.29 -7.60
N SER A 46 -13.11 -12.11 -6.32
CA SER A 46 -11.99 -11.25 -5.89
C SER A 46 -10.65 -11.73 -6.46
N ILE A 47 -10.39 -13.04 -6.38
CA ILE A 47 -9.18 -13.66 -6.95
C ILE A 47 -9.11 -13.45 -8.46
N PHE A 48 -10.24 -13.62 -9.16
CA PHE A 48 -10.31 -13.38 -10.60
C PHE A 48 -9.97 -11.92 -10.96
N LEU A 49 -10.54 -10.95 -10.24
CA LEU A 49 -10.22 -9.54 -10.44
C LEU A 49 -8.75 -9.22 -10.17
N LEU A 50 -8.21 -9.74 -9.05
CA LEU A 50 -6.80 -9.56 -8.71
C LEU A 50 -5.89 -10.14 -9.79
N ASN A 51 -6.14 -11.36 -10.26
CA ASN A 51 -5.34 -11.95 -11.35
C ASN A 51 -5.28 -11.06 -12.58
N ASN A 52 -6.41 -10.47 -12.98
CA ASN A 52 -6.45 -9.56 -14.13
C ASN A 52 -5.67 -8.27 -13.86
N ALA A 53 -5.86 -7.67 -12.67
CA ALA A 53 -5.19 -6.42 -12.31
C ALA A 53 -3.66 -6.57 -12.14
N LEU A 54 -3.21 -7.76 -11.71
CA LEU A 54 -1.81 -8.04 -11.44
C LEU A 54 -0.99 -8.35 -12.69
N THR A 55 -1.62 -8.59 -13.85
CA THR A 55 -0.93 -8.87 -15.13
C THR A 55 0.11 -7.82 -15.53
N ASN A 56 -0.07 -6.57 -15.08
CA ASN A 56 0.85 -5.46 -15.37
C ASN A 56 2.05 -5.38 -14.39
N PHE A 57 2.14 -6.28 -13.42
CA PHE A 57 3.16 -6.26 -12.38
C PHE A 57 4.14 -7.42 -12.53
N GLN A 58 5.41 -7.15 -12.23
CA GLN A 58 6.40 -8.21 -12.11
C GLN A 58 6.21 -8.94 -10.77
N GLU A 59 6.05 -10.26 -10.82
CA GLU A 59 5.75 -11.09 -9.65
C GLU A 59 6.77 -10.93 -8.51
N ILE A 60 8.05 -10.76 -8.83
CA ILE A 60 9.14 -10.61 -7.85
C ILE A 60 8.96 -9.38 -6.93
N ASN A 61 8.20 -8.37 -7.39
CA ASN A 61 7.96 -7.14 -6.65
C ASN A 61 6.67 -7.17 -5.82
N LEU A 62 5.86 -8.23 -5.95
CA LEU A 62 4.57 -8.35 -5.27
C LEU A 62 4.72 -9.11 -3.94
N PRO A 63 4.34 -8.51 -2.79
CA PRO A 63 4.17 -9.27 -1.56
C PRO A 63 3.00 -10.26 -1.71
N PRO A 64 2.86 -11.25 -0.81
CA PRO A 64 1.65 -12.07 -0.75
C PRO A 64 0.40 -11.19 -0.65
N ILE A 65 -0.64 -11.54 -1.41
CA ILE A 65 -1.95 -10.89 -1.34
C ILE A 65 -2.94 -11.84 -0.67
N VAL A 66 -3.58 -11.37 0.39
CA VAL A 66 -4.50 -12.17 1.21
C VAL A 66 -5.92 -11.62 1.07
N VAL A 67 -6.81 -12.41 0.46
CA VAL A 67 -8.21 -12.06 0.34
C VAL A 67 -8.94 -12.42 1.64
N VAL A 68 -9.47 -11.41 2.32
CA VAL A 68 -10.08 -11.51 3.67
C VAL A 68 -11.52 -11.02 3.64
N SER A 69 -12.35 -11.53 4.54
CA SER A 69 -13.71 -11.04 4.73
C SER A 69 -13.77 -9.58 5.22
N ASN A 70 -14.70 -8.81 4.65
CA ASN A 70 -15.05 -7.45 5.09
C ASN A 70 -15.32 -7.33 6.59
N LYS A 71 -15.93 -8.36 7.19
CA LYS A 71 -16.23 -8.37 8.63
C LYS A 71 -14.98 -8.35 9.50
N LYS A 72 -13.86 -8.87 8.99
CA LYS A 72 -12.60 -8.99 9.72
C LYS A 72 -11.68 -7.80 9.48
N LEU A 73 -11.56 -7.33 8.23
CA LEU A 73 -10.81 -6.09 7.94
C LEU A 73 -11.50 -4.84 8.51
N GLY A 74 -12.83 -4.90 8.64
CA GLY A 74 -13.66 -3.77 8.96
C GLY A 74 -14.20 -3.08 7.71
N GLN A 75 -15.20 -2.22 7.88
CA GLN A 75 -15.87 -1.57 6.76
C GLN A 75 -15.01 -0.44 6.16
N GLY A 76 -15.01 -0.32 4.83
CA GLY A 76 -14.57 0.87 4.12
C GLY A 76 -13.24 0.75 3.37
N GLY A 77 -12.30 -0.09 3.82
CA GLY A 77 -11.00 -0.29 3.14
C GLY A 77 -11.06 -1.33 2.03
N ILE A 78 -10.59 -0.98 0.84
CA ILE A 78 -10.49 -1.91 -0.31
C ILE A 78 -9.34 -2.88 -0.11
N SER A 79 -8.19 -2.32 0.22
CA SER A 79 -6.95 -3.01 0.49
C SER A 79 -6.18 -2.29 1.59
N SER A 80 -5.14 -2.94 2.09
CA SER A 80 -4.17 -2.32 2.99
C SER A 80 -2.88 -3.14 2.98
N TYR A 81 -1.75 -2.47 2.88
CA TYR A 81 -0.43 -3.06 3.08
C TYR A 81 -0.03 -3.06 4.57
N ASP A 82 0.35 -4.23 5.06
CA ASP A 82 0.95 -4.44 6.39
C ASP A 82 2.47 -4.62 6.25
N HIS A 83 3.22 -3.62 6.72
CA HIS A 83 4.69 -3.60 6.64
C HIS A 83 5.39 -4.54 7.63
N ILE A 84 4.69 -5.01 8.67
CA ILE A 84 5.20 -5.95 9.67
C ILE A 84 5.18 -7.36 9.08
N GLN A 85 4.05 -7.75 8.50
CA GLN A 85 3.90 -9.07 7.87
C GLN A 85 4.33 -9.10 6.39
N ASP A 86 4.60 -7.92 5.80
CA ASP A 86 4.90 -7.72 4.39
C ASP A 86 3.84 -8.33 3.47
N VAL A 87 2.58 -7.94 3.67
CA VAL A 87 1.39 -8.51 3.02
C VAL A 87 0.43 -7.42 2.59
N ILE A 88 -0.23 -7.61 1.45
CA ILE A 88 -1.40 -6.81 1.08
C ILE A 88 -2.67 -7.60 1.43
N TYR A 89 -3.53 -7.01 2.26
CA TYR A 89 -4.87 -7.53 2.48
C TYR A 89 -5.83 -6.95 1.44
N PHE A 90 -6.68 -7.79 0.87
CA PHE A 90 -7.74 -7.37 -0.06
C PHE A 90 -9.11 -7.77 0.48
N ASN A 91 -10.03 -6.81 0.52
CA ASN A 91 -11.35 -7.00 1.09
C ASN A 91 -12.29 -7.65 0.08
N ASN A 92 -12.78 -8.85 0.40
CA ASN A 92 -13.67 -9.63 -0.46
C ASN A 92 -15.05 -8.98 -0.69
N TYR A 93 -15.37 -7.88 -0.01
CA TYR A 93 -16.53 -7.08 -0.34
C TYR A 93 -16.41 -6.52 -1.75
N TYR A 94 -15.22 -6.12 -2.20
CA TYR A 94 -14.96 -5.52 -3.52
C TYR A 94 -14.65 -6.57 -4.59
N HIS A 95 -15.54 -7.57 -4.69
CA HIS A 95 -15.39 -8.72 -5.58
C HIS A 95 -15.93 -8.50 -7.00
N SER A 96 -16.35 -7.28 -7.35
CA SER A 96 -16.84 -6.95 -8.69
C SER A 96 -16.27 -5.63 -9.21
N GLN A 97 -16.07 -5.54 -10.53
CA GLN A 97 -15.62 -4.30 -11.18
C GLN A 97 -16.56 -3.13 -10.90
N LYS A 98 -17.87 -3.40 -10.81
CA LYS A 98 -18.87 -2.39 -10.45
C LYS A 98 -18.57 -1.75 -9.09
N GLN A 99 -18.22 -2.54 -8.08
CA GLN A 99 -17.91 -2.02 -6.75
C GLN A 99 -16.58 -1.25 -6.73
N ILE A 100 -15.57 -1.73 -7.47
CA ILE A 100 -14.30 -1.00 -7.65
C ILE A 100 -14.56 0.37 -8.29
N ASN A 101 -15.29 0.40 -9.40
CA ASN A 101 -15.66 1.62 -10.11
C ASN A 101 -16.45 2.58 -9.21
N GLN A 102 -17.39 2.08 -8.40
CA GLN A 102 -18.18 2.91 -7.48
C GLN A 102 -17.32 3.68 -6.47
N ILE A 103 -16.14 3.17 -6.11
CA ILE A 103 -15.25 3.88 -5.19
C ILE A 103 -14.38 4.87 -5.95
N ILE A 104 -13.85 4.46 -7.11
CA ILE A 104 -13.08 5.35 -8.00
C ILE A 104 -13.91 6.58 -8.39
N TYR A 105 -15.19 6.39 -8.73
CA TYR A 105 -16.10 7.49 -9.06
C TYR A 105 -16.38 8.45 -7.91
N LYS A 106 -16.18 8.04 -6.65
CA LYS A 106 -16.28 8.98 -5.51
C LYS A 106 -15.12 9.98 -5.47
N GLY A 107 -14.06 9.75 -6.24
CA GLY A 107 -13.27 10.82 -6.85
C GLY A 107 -12.24 11.54 -5.99
N ASN A 108 -11.85 11.00 -4.84
CA ASN A 108 -10.94 11.71 -3.92
C ASN A 108 -9.49 11.21 -3.92
N PHE A 109 -9.17 10.13 -4.61
CA PHE A 109 -7.84 9.48 -4.59
C PHE A 109 -7.32 9.23 -6.02
N ALA A 110 -6.01 8.93 -6.12
CA ALA A 110 -5.28 8.91 -7.39
C ALA A 110 -5.65 7.73 -8.31
N ALA A 111 -6.03 6.59 -7.72
CA ALA A 111 -6.25 5.36 -8.45
C ALA A 111 -7.49 5.39 -9.37
N GLN A 112 -7.33 4.97 -10.62
CA GLN A 112 -8.39 4.96 -11.64
C GLN A 112 -8.92 3.56 -11.96
N ASN A 113 -8.29 2.52 -11.42
CA ASN A 113 -8.65 1.12 -11.62
C ASN A 113 -8.04 0.25 -10.50
N LEU A 114 -8.31 -1.06 -10.52
CA LEU A 114 -7.79 -1.98 -9.49
C LEU A 114 -6.26 -2.11 -9.54
N SER A 115 -5.62 -2.05 -10.72
CA SER A 115 -4.15 -2.06 -10.80
C SER A 115 -3.57 -0.85 -10.09
N ASP A 116 -4.15 0.34 -10.25
CA ASP A 116 -3.69 1.54 -9.54
C ASP A 116 -3.90 1.43 -8.02
N ILE A 117 -4.99 0.80 -7.56
CA ILE A 117 -5.20 0.52 -6.12
C ILE A 117 -4.07 -0.40 -5.61
N ILE A 118 -3.70 -1.44 -6.34
CA ILE A 118 -2.58 -2.30 -5.94
C ILE A 118 -1.25 -1.53 -5.99
N LEU A 119 -1.05 -0.64 -6.96
CA LEU A 119 0.13 0.22 -7.03
C LEU A 119 0.23 1.14 -5.81
N HIS A 120 -0.89 1.69 -5.34
CA HIS A 120 -0.97 2.48 -4.12
C HIS A 120 -0.45 1.68 -2.90
N GLU A 121 -0.93 0.44 -2.72
CA GLU A 121 -0.44 -0.42 -1.63
C GLU A 121 1.05 -0.78 -1.78
N LEU A 122 1.51 -1.01 -3.01
CA LEU A 122 2.92 -1.25 -3.29
C LEU A 122 3.78 -0.03 -3.02
N ALA A 123 3.26 1.19 -3.19
CA ALA A 123 3.98 2.40 -2.87
C ALA A 123 4.24 2.50 -1.35
N HIS A 124 3.30 2.08 -0.50
CA HIS A 124 3.56 1.92 0.94
C HIS A 124 4.68 0.90 1.22
N LYS A 125 4.67 -0.24 0.52
CA LYS A 125 5.76 -1.22 0.61
C LYS A 125 7.10 -0.61 0.20
N MET A 126 7.15 0.09 -0.93
CA MET A 126 8.36 0.72 -1.43
C MET A 126 8.95 1.73 -0.42
N HIS A 127 8.08 2.52 0.22
CA HIS A 127 8.46 3.45 1.28
C HIS A 127 9.00 2.71 2.51
N TRP A 128 8.28 1.72 3.02
CA TRP A 128 8.73 0.93 4.18
C TRP A 128 10.02 0.16 3.93
N ASP A 129 10.21 -0.38 2.72
CA ASP A 129 11.45 -1.04 2.35
C ASP A 129 12.61 -0.03 2.27
N ALA A 130 12.36 1.21 1.85
CA ALA A 130 13.35 2.29 1.89
C ALA A 130 13.71 2.69 3.33
N VAL A 131 12.72 2.83 4.20
CA VAL A 131 12.91 3.07 5.64
C VAL A 131 13.75 1.96 6.28
N LYS A 132 13.45 0.69 5.99
CA LYS A 132 14.21 -0.48 6.48
C LYS A 132 15.67 -0.42 6.00
N ARG A 133 15.92 -0.05 4.74
CA ARG A 133 17.29 0.14 4.21
C ARG A 133 18.01 1.30 4.87
N PHE A 134 17.33 2.44 5.06
CA PHE A 134 17.87 3.62 5.75
C PHE A 134 18.28 3.31 7.19
N TYR A 135 17.39 2.65 7.94
CA TYR A 135 17.67 2.23 9.30
C TYR A 135 18.87 1.27 9.35
N LYS A 136 18.93 0.26 8.47
CA LYS A 136 20.06 -0.67 8.40
C LYS A 136 21.38 0.04 8.10
N ALA A 137 21.39 1.00 7.19
CA ALA A 137 22.58 1.78 6.84
C ALA A 137 23.04 2.73 7.94
N ASN A 138 22.16 3.10 8.88
CA ASN A 138 22.43 4.04 9.97
C ASN A 138 22.15 3.41 11.34
N LYS A 139 22.37 2.10 11.48
CA LYS A 139 21.99 1.33 12.68
C LYS A 139 22.62 1.86 13.98
N SER A 140 23.77 2.52 13.91
CA SER A 140 24.43 3.14 15.06
C SER A 140 23.85 4.50 15.47
N LYS A 141 23.01 5.14 14.63
CA LYS A 141 22.48 6.48 14.86
C LYS A 141 21.06 6.50 15.44
N TYR A 142 20.33 5.40 15.30
CA TYR A 142 18.93 5.31 15.71
C TYR A 142 18.70 4.08 16.57
N ASN A 143 17.92 4.22 17.65
CA ASN A 143 17.66 3.11 18.57
C ASN A 143 16.66 2.11 17.99
N ASN A 144 15.78 2.59 17.11
CA ASN A 144 14.72 1.79 16.50
C ASN A 144 14.33 2.36 15.12
N ILE A 145 13.53 1.57 14.38
CA ILE A 145 13.10 1.93 13.03
C ILE A 145 12.16 3.14 12.99
N ASN A 146 11.41 3.42 14.07
CA ASN A 146 10.47 4.56 14.11
C ASN A 146 11.23 5.88 14.19
N GLU A 147 12.28 5.96 15.00
CA GLU A 147 13.19 7.11 15.03
C GLU A 147 13.83 7.34 13.65
N ALA A 148 14.32 6.26 13.03
CA ALA A 148 14.92 6.33 11.71
C ALA A 148 13.91 6.80 10.65
N LYS A 149 12.67 6.30 10.67
CA LYS A 149 11.59 6.74 9.77
C LYS A 149 11.25 8.21 9.97
N ASN A 150 11.10 8.65 11.22
CA ASN A 150 10.78 10.04 11.52
C ASN A 150 11.81 11.03 10.96
N GLN A 151 13.09 10.65 10.98
CA GLN A 151 14.19 11.41 10.40
C GLN A 151 14.24 11.28 8.87
N PHE A 152 13.95 10.09 8.34
CA PHE A 152 13.95 9.81 6.91
C PHE A 152 12.89 10.65 6.18
N ASP A 153 11.68 10.69 6.73
CA ASP A 153 10.51 11.37 6.18
C ASP A 153 10.56 12.91 6.36
N GLU A 154 11.48 13.41 7.19
CA GLU A 154 11.50 14.82 7.62
C GLU A 154 11.58 15.78 6.44
N LYS A 155 12.40 15.46 5.44
CA LYS A 155 12.62 16.34 4.29
C LYS A 155 11.32 16.57 3.51
N ILE A 156 10.56 15.51 3.24
CA ILE A 156 9.28 15.58 2.51
C ILE A 156 8.22 16.24 3.39
N ARG A 157 8.13 15.85 4.66
CA ARG A 157 7.18 16.42 5.62
C ARG A 157 7.36 17.94 5.75
N ASN A 158 8.60 18.42 5.87
CA ASN A 158 8.91 19.84 5.95
C ASN A 158 8.64 20.55 4.62
N TYR A 159 8.99 19.93 3.49
CA TYR A 159 8.69 20.48 2.16
C TYR A 159 7.19 20.76 2.00
N ILE A 160 6.34 19.79 2.33
CA ILE A 160 4.87 19.92 2.26
C ILE A 160 4.35 20.94 3.28
N SER A 161 4.87 20.90 4.52
CA SER A 161 4.41 21.79 5.60
C SER A 161 4.70 23.27 5.35
N ASN A 162 5.71 23.57 4.53
CA ASN A 162 6.07 24.94 4.14
C ASN A 162 5.27 25.45 2.93
N GLN A 163 4.35 24.65 2.38
CA GLN A 163 3.46 25.06 1.29
C GLN A 163 2.18 25.70 1.83
N ASN A 164 1.37 26.26 0.92
CA ASN A 164 0.04 26.74 1.27
C ASN A 164 -0.88 25.57 1.72
N PRO A 165 -1.92 25.82 2.55
CA PRO A 165 -2.78 24.76 3.08
C PRO A 165 -3.54 23.92 2.04
N LEU A 166 -3.74 24.42 0.82
CA LEU A 166 -4.43 23.73 -0.26
C LEU A 166 -3.47 23.00 -1.22
N TYR A 167 -2.16 23.05 -0.95
CA TYR A 167 -1.12 22.55 -1.84
C TYR A 167 -1.32 21.08 -2.22
N LEU A 168 -1.59 20.19 -1.25
CA LEU A 168 -1.79 18.77 -1.55
C LEU A 168 -3.08 18.53 -2.36
N ILE A 169 -4.12 19.35 -2.16
CA ILE A 169 -5.37 19.25 -2.92
C ILE A 169 -5.12 19.61 -4.38
N SER A 170 -4.33 20.66 -4.65
CA SER A 170 -4.05 21.12 -6.01
C SER A 170 -2.94 20.34 -6.73
N THR A 171 -2.11 19.63 -5.98
CA THR A 171 -0.89 18.98 -6.51
C THR A 171 -0.99 17.46 -6.56
N VAL A 172 -1.69 16.87 -5.58
CA VAL A 172 -1.81 15.43 -5.40
C VAL A 172 -3.28 15.04 -5.46
N THR A 173 -3.98 14.96 -4.32
CA THR A 173 -5.40 14.63 -4.22
C THR A 173 -6.01 15.20 -2.93
N ALA A 174 -7.34 15.28 -2.88
CA ALA A 174 -8.05 15.63 -1.65
C ALA A 174 -7.80 14.61 -0.53
N TYR A 175 -7.72 13.32 -0.88
CA TYR A 175 -7.39 12.24 0.05
C TYR A 175 -5.99 12.38 0.66
N ALA A 176 -4.97 12.67 -0.16
CA ALA A 176 -3.61 12.89 0.33
C ALA A 176 -3.56 14.05 1.35
N ASN A 177 -4.30 15.13 1.08
CA ASN A 177 -4.40 16.25 2.01
C ASN A 177 -5.09 15.87 3.33
N GLU A 178 -6.27 15.25 3.27
CA GLU A 178 -7.01 14.83 4.46
C GLU A 178 -6.17 13.89 5.33
N SER A 179 -5.56 12.88 4.71
CA SER A 179 -4.69 11.93 5.40
C SER A 179 -3.48 12.59 6.04
N PHE A 180 -2.81 13.52 5.34
CA PHE A 180 -1.69 14.27 5.88
C PHE A 180 -2.09 15.10 7.12
N GLN A 181 -3.20 15.85 7.04
CA GLN A 181 -3.66 16.66 8.17
C GLN A 181 -4.10 15.80 9.37
N ASN A 182 -4.83 14.71 9.11
CA ASN A 182 -5.25 13.78 10.16
C ASN A 182 -4.04 13.12 10.85
N ALA A 183 -3.06 12.66 10.07
CA ALA A 183 -1.88 12.00 10.60
C ALA A 183 -0.98 12.95 11.41
N LYS A 184 -0.89 14.24 11.06
CA LYS A 184 -0.18 15.22 11.89
C LYS A 184 -0.66 15.26 13.35
N VAL A 185 -1.95 15.00 13.57
CA VAL A 185 -2.56 15.02 14.91
C VAL A 185 -2.56 13.64 15.54
N ASN A 186 -2.92 12.60 14.77
CA ASN A 186 -3.27 11.29 15.30
C ASN A 186 -2.19 10.21 15.11
N ASP A 187 -1.29 10.39 14.13
CA ASP A 187 -0.22 9.45 13.80
C ASP A 187 0.98 10.15 13.13
N PRO A 188 1.77 10.95 13.88
CA PRO A 188 2.82 11.79 13.32
C PRO A 188 3.93 11.01 12.59
N LEU A 189 4.09 9.72 12.93
CA LEU A 189 5.06 8.84 12.29
C LEU A 189 4.68 8.52 10.84
N ASN A 190 3.39 8.53 10.51
CA ASN A 190 2.87 8.13 9.19
C ASN A 190 2.34 9.31 8.38
N THR A 191 2.71 10.55 8.75
CA THR A 191 2.18 11.79 8.15
C THR A 191 2.26 11.85 6.62
N ILE A 192 3.32 11.31 6.01
CA ILE A 192 3.51 11.37 4.56
C ILE A 192 3.19 10.07 3.82
N ASN A 193 2.78 8.99 4.52
CA ASN A 193 2.63 7.67 3.91
C ASN A 193 1.61 7.68 2.76
N GLU A 194 0.43 8.27 2.99
CA GLU A 194 -0.61 8.40 1.97
C GLU A 194 -0.21 9.35 0.84
N VAL A 195 0.54 10.41 1.16
CA VAL A 195 1.04 11.35 0.13
C VAL A 195 2.00 10.63 -0.81
N ILE A 196 2.94 9.84 -0.27
CA ILE A 196 3.86 9.03 -1.09
C ILE A 196 3.08 8.06 -1.97
N ALA A 197 2.10 7.35 -1.40
CA ALA A 197 1.32 6.37 -2.13
C ALA A 197 0.50 7.00 -3.27
N GLU A 198 -0.14 8.14 -3.00
CA GLU A 198 -0.91 8.88 -3.98
C GLU A 198 -0.03 9.45 -5.09
N VAL A 199 1.13 10.02 -4.78
CA VAL A 199 2.05 10.55 -5.81
C VAL A 199 2.59 9.44 -6.71
N ILE A 200 3.00 8.30 -6.14
CA ILE A 200 3.45 7.15 -6.94
C ILE A 200 2.32 6.62 -7.84
N THR A 201 1.09 6.61 -7.32
CA THR A 201 -0.09 6.16 -8.07
C THR A 201 -0.47 7.13 -9.19
N LEU A 202 -0.37 8.44 -8.96
CA LEU A 202 -0.52 9.49 -9.99
C LEU A 202 0.54 9.41 -11.08
N LYS A 203 1.70 8.80 -10.78
CA LYS A 203 2.91 8.69 -11.64
C LYS A 203 3.64 10.01 -11.87
N LYS A 204 2.94 11.15 -11.84
CA LYS A 204 3.49 12.49 -12.00
C LYS A 204 2.55 13.53 -11.42
N THR A 205 3.07 14.48 -10.66
CA THR A 205 2.32 15.64 -10.17
C THR A 205 2.62 16.88 -11.03
N ASN A 206 1.96 18.00 -10.71
CA ASN A 206 2.33 19.31 -11.27
C ASN A 206 3.49 19.98 -10.49
N ASP A 207 4.07 19.31 -9.48
CA ASP A 207 5.27 19.74 -8.76
C ASP A 207 6.45 18.76 -8.96
N PRO A 208 7.37 19.07 -9.89
CA PRO A 208 8.56 18.24 -10.14
C PRO A 208 9.50 18.09 -8.94
N ILE A 209 9.49 19.04 -7.98
CA ILE A 209 10.32 18.95 -6.78
C ILE A 209 9.77 17.87 -5.86
N LEU A 210 8.45 17.85 -5.63
CA LEU A 210 7.79 16.79 -4.86
C LEU A 210 8.03 15.42 -5.48
N ASP A 211 7.82 15.29 -6.80
CA ASP A 211 8.06 14.05 -7.55
C ASP A 211 9.50 13.55 -7.35
N LYS A 212 10.48 14.45 -7.43
CA LYS A 212 11.89 14.14 -7.22
C LYS A 212 12.18 13.69 -5.80
N LEU A 213 11.64 14.38 -4.79
CA LEU A 213 11.84 14.03 -3.38
C LEU A 213 11.32 12.62 -3.09
N ILE A 214 10.08 12.33 -3.49
CA ILE A 214 9.44 11.03 -3.29
C ILE A 214 10.19 9.94 -4.05
N THR A 215 10.57 10.19 -5.31
CA THR A 215 11.35 9.25 -6.12
C THR A 215 12.70 8.91 -5.49
N MET A 216 13.40 9.92 -4.93
CA MET A 216 14.65 9.70 -4.22
C MET A 216 14.45 8.86 -2.96
N GLU A 217 13.38 9.13 -2.20
CA GLU A 217 13.08 8.45 -0.95
C GLU A 217 12.77 6.96 -1.17
N VAL A 218 11.80 6.62 -2.04
CA VAL A 218 11.41 5.22 -2.29
C VAL A 218 12.53 4.38 -2.93
N ASN A 219 13.50 5.03 -3.58
CA ASN A 219 14.67 4.38 -4.18
C ASN A 219 15.93 4.44 -3.31
N TYR A 220 15.85 5.00 -2.10
CA TYR A 220 16.99 5.06 -1.18
C TYR A 220 17.63 3.68 -1.02
N GLY A 221 18.95 3.59 -1.19
CA GLY A 221 19.72 2.36 -0.99
C GLY A 221 19.47 1.25 -2.02
N LYS A 222 18.72 1.50 -3.11
CA LYS A 222 18.70 0.60 -4.26
C LYS A 222 19.93 0.88 -5.13
N THR A 223 20.72 -0.15 -5.41
CA THR A 223 21.79 -0.05 -6.43
C THR A 223 21.12 0.20 -7.78
N ARG A 224 21.61 1.17 -8.57
CA ARG A 224 21.25 1.27 -9.99
C ARG A 224 21.64 -0.07 -10.61
N THR A 225 20.67 -0.88 -11.03
CA THR A 225 20.95 -1.90 -12.03
C THR A 225 21.32 -1.12 -13.28
N ASN A 226 22.60 -1.11 -13.62
CA ASN A 226 23.09 -0.56 -14.87
C ASN A 226 22.27 -1.16 -16.02
N GLY A 227 21.42 -0.36 -16.65
CA GLY A 227 20.86 -0.69 -17.95
C GLY A 227 22.01 -0.66 -18.94
N HIS A 228 22.56 -1.82 -19.25
CA HIS A 228 23.20 -2.06 -20.52
C HIS A 228 22.09 -2.36 -21.52
N SER A 229 21.89 -1.41 -22.43
CA SER A 229 21.35 -1.62 -23.77
C SER A 229 22.29 -0.92 -24.72
#